data_AF-A0A7W1I625-F1
#
_entry.id   AF-A0A7W1I625-F1
#
_cell.length_a   1.000
_cell.length_b   1.000
_cell.length_c   1.000
_cell.angle_alpha   90.00
_cell.angle_beta   90.00
_cell.angle_gamma   90.00
#
_symmetry.space_group_name_H-M   'P 1'
#
loop_
_entity.id
_entity.type
_entity.pdbx_description
1 polymer ?
#
loop_
_entity_poly.entity_id
_entity_poly.type
_entity_poly.pdbx_seq_one_letter_code
_entity_poly.pdbx_strand_id
1 'polypeptide(L)'
;MTNPDAELRYEAARACGVIGDDCAVLSLVEVASDDEDSEVRHAAITALGLIGGRSSLRALQRLLADAGEADAELIEAALEEANAAADPLRAAT
;
A
#
# COMPACT_ATOMS: atom_id res chain seq x y z
N MET A 1 -6.11 -11.94 -1.76
CA MET A 1 -6.68 -11.52 -0.46
C MET A 1 -8.21 -11.59 -0.51
N THR A 2 -8.78 -12.77 -0.76
CA THR A 2 -10.19 -12.95 -1.17
C THR A 2 -11.10 -13.44 -0.03
N ASN A 3 -10.76 -13.15 1.22
CA ASN A 3 -11.56 -13.58 2.38
C ASN A 3 -12.84 -12.72 2.45
N PRO A 4 -14.03 -13.30 2.68
CA PRO A 4 -15.26 -12.52 2.81
C PRO A 4 -15.26 -11.54 3.99
N ASP A 5 -14.44 -11.78 5.01
CA ASP A 5 -14.30 -10.92 6.19
C ASP A 5 -13.34 -9.75 5.90
N ALA A 6 -13.88 -8.53 5.93
CA ALA A 6 -13.12 -7.31 5.69
C ALA A 6 -12.03 -7.08 6.76
N GLU A 7 -12.26 -7.44 8.02
CA GLU A 7 -11.28 -7.28 9.10
C GLU A 7 -10.06 -8.18 8.86
N LEU A 8 -10.29 -9.42 8.40
CA LEU A 8 -9.20 -10.32 8.03
C LEU A 8 -8.44 -9.84 6.79
N ARG A 9 -9.11 -9.21 5.81
CA ARG A 9 -8.43 -8.62 4.64
C ARG A 9 -7.58 -7.42 5.04
N TYR A 10 -8.11 -6.55 5.91
CA TYR A 10 -7.40 -5.40 6.48
C TYR A 10 -6.12 -5.84 7.18
N GLU A 11 -6.22 -6.80 8.11
CA GLU A 11 -5.04 -7.28 8.84
C GLU A 11 -4.03 -8.00 7.94
N ALA A 12 -4.51 -8.71 6.91
CA ALA A 12 -3.62 -9.29 5.90
C ALA A 12 -2.85 -8.21 5.13
N ALA A 13 -3.50 -7.10 4.74
CA ALA A 13 -2.85 -6.01 4.04
C ALA A 13 -1.76 -5.36 4.90
N ARG A 14 -2.10 -5.09 6.17
CA ARG A 14 -1.15 -4.53 7.15
C ARG A 14 0.04 -5.45 7.38
N ALA A 15 -0.20 -6.75 7.55
CA ALA A 15 0.86 -7.72 7.74
C ALA A 15 1.83 -7.74 6.55
N CYS A 16 1.33 -7.68 5.31
CA CYS A 16 2.18 -7.57 4.12
C CYS A 16 3.07 -6.33 4.14
N GLY A 17 2.52 -5.17 4.53
CA GLY A 17 3.28 -3.93 4.69
C GLY A 17 4.43 -4.06 5.68
N VAL A 18 4.17 -4.63 6.86
CA VAL A 18 5.18 -4.84 7.91
C VAL A 18 6.25 -5.85 7.51
N ILE A 19 5.87 -6.90 6.77
CA ILE A 19 6.82 -7.89 6.25
C ILE A 19 7.76 -7.25 5.21
N GLY A 20 7.25 -6.30 4.41
CA GLY A 20 8.07 -5.56 3.46
C GLY A 20 8.50 -6.36 2.23
N ASP A 21 7.80 -7.47 1.92
CA ASP A 21 8.14 -8.31 0.76
C ASP A 21 7.53 -7.73 -0.52
N ASP A 22 8.41 -7.37 -1.47
CA ASP A 22 8.06 -6.89 -2.81
C ASP A 22 7.11 -7.85 -3.57
N CYS A 23 7.08 -9.14 -3.21
CA CYS A 23 6.16 -10.12 -3.80
C CYS A 23 4.68 -9.80 -3.51
N ALA A 24 4.38 -9.06 -2.44
CA ALA A 24 3.02 -8.68 -2.07
C ALA A 24 2.46 -7.50 -2.90
N VAL A 25 3.32 -6.75 -3.60
CA VAL A 25 2.95 -5.49 -4.28
C VAL A 25 1.79 -5.68 -5.25
N LEU A 26 1.82 -6.72 -6.09
CA LEU A 26 0.76 -6.95 -7.08
C LEU A 26 -0.59 -7.22 -6.40
N SER A 27 -0.62 -8.07 -5.38
CA SER A 27 -1.86 -8.36 -4.65
C SER A 27 -2.39 -7.16 -3.87
N LEU A 28 -1.51 -6.32 -3.32
CA LEU A 28 -1.92 -5.10 -2.63
C LEU A 28 -2.46 -4.05 -3.60
N VAL A 29 -1.96 -3.98 -4.84
CA VAL A 29 -2.54 -3.10 -5.87
C VAL A 29 -3.98 -3.49 -6.20
N GLU A 30 -4.25 -4.79 -6.40
CA GLU A 30 -5.61 -5.28 -6.65
C GLU A 30 -6.56 -4.89 -5.51
N VAL A 31 -6.12 -5.04 -4.26
CA VAL A 31 -6.91 -4.64 -3.09
C VAL A 31 -7.11 -3.13 -3.02
N ALA A 32 -6.06 -2.34 -3.24
CA ALA A 32 -6.14 -0.88 -3.22
C ALA A 32 -7.10 -0.32 -4.29
N SER A 33 -7.23 -0.99 -5.44
CA SER A 33 -8.11 -0.56 -6.53
C SER A 33 -9.56 -1.04 -6.37
N ASP A 34 -9.76 -2.31 -6.01
CA ASP A 34 -11.05 -2.98 -6.23
C ASP A 34 -11.74 -3.50 -4.95
N ASP A 35 -11.14 -3.37 -3.76
CA ASP A 35 -11.80 -3.83 -2.53
C ASP A 35 -13.03 -2.96 -2.21
N GLU A 36 -14.13 -3.62 -1.83
CA GLU A 36 -15.40 -2.97 -1.49
C GLU A 36 -15.30 -2.11 -0.23
N ASP A 37 -14.42 -2.48 0.70
CA ASP A 37 -14.25 -1.80 1.98
C ASP A 37 -13.13 -0.75 1.90
N SER A 38 -13.44 0.50 2.25
CA SER A 38 -12.49 1.60 2.18
C SER A 38 -11.31 1.45 3.12
N GLU A 39 -11.52 0.90 4.32
CA GLU A 39 -10.43 0.70 5.28
C GLU A 39 -9.47 -0.36 4.77
N VAL A 40 -9.98 -1.39 4.08
CA VAL A 40 -9.15 -2.41 3.43
C VAL A 40 -8.34 -1.81 2.28
N ARG A 41 -8.94 -0.96 1.43
CA ARG A 41 -8.20 -0.23 0.39
C ARG A 41 -7.10 0.66 0.98
N HIS A 42 -7.42 1.42 2.04
CA HIS A 42 -6.48 2.31 2.72
C HIS A 42 -5.33 1.56 3.38
N ALA A 43 -5.60 0.40 3.97
CA ALA A 43 -4.57 -0.48 4.51
C ALA A 43 -3.63 -0.99 3.41
N ALA A 44 -4.15 -1.32 2.22
CA ALA A 44 -3.34 -1.74 1.09
C ALA A 44 -2.45 -0.62 0.53
N ILE A 45 -2.98 0.61 0.41
CA ILE A 45 -2.20 1.80 0.01
C ILE A 45 -1.08 2.06 1.02
N THR A 46 -1.39 2.02 2.31
CA THR A 46 -0.40 2.19 3.39
C THR A 46 0.68 1.10 3.34
N ALA A 47 0.27 -0.16 3.13
CA ALA A 47 1.20 -1.28 3.02
C ALA A 47 2.16 -1.15 1.84
N LEU A 48 1.69 -0.65 0.69
CA LEU A 48 2.56 -0.32 -0.46
C LEU A 48 3.58 0.76 -0.10
N GLY A 49 3.17 1.77 0.68
CA GLY A 49 4.08 2.78 1.23
C GLY A 49 5.19 2.15 2.08
N LEU A 50 4.81 1.28 3.02
CA LEU A 50 5.73 0.60 3.93
C LEU A 50 6.68 -0.38 3.24
N ILE A 51 6.21 -1.14 2.24
CA ILE A 51 7.07 -2.03 1.43
C ILE A 51 8.12 -1.19 0.70
N GLY A 52 7.70 -0.05 0.17
CA GLY A 52 8.59 0.87 -0.53
C GLY A 52 9.21 0.26 -1.78
N GLY A 53 10.37 0.78 -2.18
CA GLY A 53 11.09 0.30 -3.35
C GLY A 53 10.44 0.70 -4.69
N ARG A 54 11.12 0.35 -5.79
CA ARG A 54 10.73 0.80 -7.15
C ARG A 54 9.38 0.23 -7.59
N SER A 55 9.05 -0.98 -7.13
CA SER A 55 7.80 -1.66 -7.47
C SER A 55 6.61 -0.92 -6.86
N SER A 56 6.66 -0.64 -5.55
CA SER A 56 5.60 0.07 -4.84
C SER A 56 5.47 1.53 -5.29
N LEU A 57 6.58 2.24 -5.53
CA LEU A 57 6.53 3.61 -6.05
C LEU A 57 5.78 3.68 -7.39
N ARG A 58 6.06 2.77 -8.33
CA ARG A 58 5.34 2.71 -9.62
C ARG A 58 3.87 2.34 -9.46
N ALA A 59 3.56 1.46 -8.50
CA ALA A 59 2.20 1.07 -8.19
C ALA A 59 1.39 2.25 -7.64
N LEU A 60 1.91 2.93 -6.62
CA LEU A 60 1.28 4.09 -6.00
C LEU A 60 1.09 5.27 -6.97
N GLN A 61 2.06 5.52 -7.87
CA GLN A 61 1.91 6.53 -8.92
C GLN A 61 0.76 6.22 -9.89
N ARG A 62 0.52 4.95 -10.20
CA ARG A 62 -0.62 4.53 -11.03
C ARG A 62 -1.93 4.68 -10.27
N LEU A 63 -1.97 4.21 -9.02
CA LEU A 63 -3.14 4.38 -8.15
C LEU A 63 -3.52 5.86 -8.04
N LEU A 64 -2.55 6.77 -7.87
CA LEU A 64 -2.83 8.21 -7.81
C LEU A 64 -3.45 8.76 -9.10
N ALA A 65 -3.02 8.25 -10.26
CA ALA A 65 -3.54 8.69 -11.56
C ALA A 65 -4.98 8.19 -11.81
N ASP A 66 -5.34 7.04 -11.23
CA ASP A 66 -6.65 6.40 -11.39
C ASP A 66 -7.62 6.71 -10.23
N ALA A 67 -7.13 7.22 -9.11
CA ALA A 67 -7.90 7.49 -7.89
C ALA A 67 -8.80 8.73 -7.99
N GLY A 68 -9.91 8.70 -7.25
CA GLY A 68 -10.71 9.90 -6.96
C GLY A 68 -10.09 10.76 -5.86
N GLU A 69 -10.62 11.96 -5.65
CA GLU A 69 -10.11 12.93 -4.65
C GLU A 69 -9.97 12.37 -3.23
N ALA A 70 -10.79 11.38 -2.85
CA ALA A 70 -10.82 10.85 -1.49
C ALA A 70 -9.56 10.07 -1.09
N ASP A 71 -8.92 9.37 -2.02
CA ASP A 71 -7.77 8.50 -1.73
C ASP A 71 -6.43 9.16 -2.09
N ALA A 72 -6.45 10.30 -2.78
CA ALA A 72 -5.26 10.98 -3.29
C ALA A 72 -4.29 11.40 -2.18
N GLU A 73 -4.78 12.02 -1.10
CA GLU A 73 -3.94 12.45 0.04
C GLU A 73 -3.23 11.26 0.69
N LEU A 74 -3.92 10.13 0.84
CA LEU A 74 -3.35 8.92 1.40
C LEU A 74 -2.28 8.32 0.47
N ILE A 75 -2.53 8.29 -0.84
CA ILE A 75 -1.58 7.78 -1.83
C ILE A 75 -0.33 8.66 -1.89
N GLU A 76 -0.48 9.98 -1.80
CA GLU A 76 0.65 10.92 -1.71
C GLU A 76 1.50 10.67 -0.47
N ALA A 77 0.88 10.51 0.71
CA ALA A 77 1.60 10.14 1.93
C ALA A 77 2.33 8.79 1.80
N ALA A 78 1.69 7.78 1.19
CA ALA A 78 2.32 6.50 0.94
C ALA A 78 3.50 6.60 -0.06
N LEU A 79 3.43 7.50 -1.04
CA LEU A 79 4.54 7.76 -1.97
C LEU A 79 5.74 8.38 -1.24
N GLU A 80 5.50 9.30 -0.31
CA GLU A 80 6.55 9.88 0.53
C GLU A 80 7.21 8.80 1.38
N GLU A 81 6.42 7.94 2.03
CA GLU A 81 6.91 6.84 2.85
C GLU A 81 7.72 5.83 2.01
N ALA A 82 7.21 5.42 0.85
CA ALA A 82 7.90 4.50 -0.05
C ALA A 82 9.24 5.06 -0.54
N ASN A 83 9.33 6.38 -0.73
CA ASN A 83 10.56 7.06 -1.13
C ASN A 83 11.53 7.21 0.05
N ALA A 84 11.02 7.40 1.27
CA ALA A 84 11.81 7.41 2.50
C ALA A 84 12.37 6.03 2.84
N ALA A 85 11.59 4.96 2.65
CA ALA A 85 12.03 3.57 2.80
C ALA A 85 13.15 3.18 1.81
N ALA A 86 13.25 3.88 0.68
CA ALA A 86 14.34 3.73 -0.27
C ALA A 86 15.66 4.41 0.20
N ASP A 87 15.63 5.19 1.29
CA ASP A 87 16.82 5.77 1.91
C ASP A 87 17.35 4.86 3.05
N PRO A 88 18.43 4.08 2.81
CA PRO A 88 18.93 3.10 3.76
C PRO A 88 19.46 3.70 5.08
N LEU A 89 19.55 5.03 5.21
CA LEU A 89 20.10 5.70 6.40
C LEU A 89 19.11 5.88 7.56
N ARG A 90 17.80 5.66 7.36
CA ARG A 90 16.78 5.83 8.43
C ARG A 90 16.30 4.54 9.10
N ALA A 91 16.55 3.36 8.53
CA ALA A 91 16.12 2.08 9.11
C ALA A 91 16.91 1.64 10.37
N ALA A 92 17.85 2.46 10.85
CA ALA A 92 18.82 2.10 11.90
C ALA A 92 18.65 2.85 13.24
N THR A 93 17.53 3.50 13.49
CA THR A 93 17.25 4.21 14.77
C THR A 93 16.07 3.61 15.50
#